data_AF-A0A800AIW8-F1
#
_entry.id   AF-A0A800AIW8-F1
#
_cell.length_a   1.000
_cell.length_b   1.000
_cell.length_c   1.000
_cell.angle_alpha   90.00
_cell.angle_beta   90.00
_cell.angle_gamma   90.00
#
_symmetry.space_group_name_H-M   'P 1'
#
loop_
_entity.id
_entity.type
_entity.pdbx_description
1 polymer ?
#
loop_
_entity_poly.entity_id
_entity_poly.type
_entity_poly.pdbx_seq_one_letter_code
_entity_poly.pdbx_strand_id
1 'polypeptide(L)'
;MIIVECYKDKALVHRIGFPGHQVRHAYNKSRVLWQVEQEQKAVGIIDEDPFAGRSRHLKEYDEKDAIDKIKLLTCRLGNLHHNSPHRP
;
A
#
# COMPACT_ATOMS: atom_id res chain seq x y z
N MET A 1 -8.97 -5.27 -0.40
CA MET A 1 -7.79 -6.12 -0.08
C MET A 1 -6.83 -5.33 0.79
N ILE A 2 -6.19 -5.93 1.78
CA ILE A 2 -5.11 -5.28 2.56
C ILE A 2 -3.78 -5.86 2.13
N ILE A 3 -2.87 -5.03 1.65
CA ILE A 3 -1.56 -5.42 1.17
C ILE A 3 -0.53 -4.91 2.17
N VAL A 4 0.30 -5.79 2.71
CA VAL A 4 1.25 -5.46 3.77
C VAL A 4 2.69 -5.72 3.35
N GLU A 5 3.62 -4.89 3.80
CA GLU A 5 5.04 -5.04 3.49
C GLU A 5 5.68 -6.23 4.22
N CYS A 6 5.38 -6.41 5.51
CA CYS A 6 6.03 -7.42 6.35
C CYS A 6 5.05 -8.37 7.08
N TYR A 7 5.59 -9.46 7.65
CA TYR A 7 4.79 -10.40 8.44
C TYR A 7 4.27 -9.82 9.76
N LYS A 8 4.95 -8.82 10.34
CA LYS A 8 4.47 -8.15 11.56
C LYS A 8 3.18 -7.38 11.28
N ASP A 9 3.12 -6.66 10.15
CA ASP A 9 1.92 -5.96 9.69
C ASP A 9 0.79 -6.95 9.39
N LYS A 10 1.12 -8.09 8.75
CA LYS A 10 0.15 -9.17 8.55
C LYS A 10 -0.48 -9.61 9.87
N ALA A 11 0.34 -9.85 10.89
CA ALA A 11 -0.13 -10.25 12.21
C ALA A 11 -0.95 -9.15 12.90
N LEU A 12 -0.57 -7.88 12.75
CA LEU A 12 -1.32 -6.73 13.26
C LEU A 12 -2.72 -6.66 12.63
N VAL A 13 -2.80 -6.71 11.31
CA VAL A 13 -4.06 -6.65 10.55
C VAL A 13 -4.99 -7.82 10.94
N HIS A 14 -4.42 -9.02 11.11
CA HIS A 14 -5.16 -10.16 11.64
C HIS A 14 -5.72 -9.91 13.04
N ARG A 15 -4.94 -9.33 13.95
CA ARG A 15 -5.38 -9.01 15.33
C ARG A 15 -6.46 -7.94 15.37
N ILE A 16 -6.49 -7.04 14.40
CA ILE A 16 -7.53 -6.00 14.25
C ILE A 16 -8.85 -6.61 13.72
N GLY A 17 -8.85 -7.86 13.25
CA GLY A 17 -10.06 -8.60 12.88
C GLY A 17 -10.21 -8.89 11.38
N PHE A 18 -9.21 -8.56 10.56
CA PHE A 18 -9.26 -8.90 9.14
C PHE A 18 -8.88 -10.37 8.92
N PRO A 19 -9.71 -11.14 8.18
CA PRO A 19 -9.43 -12.53 7.90
C PRO A 19 -8.29 -12.68 6.89
N GLY A 20 -7.54 -13.78 6.95
CA GLY A 20 -6.31 -13.95 6.16
C GLY A 20 -6.49 -13.91 4.65
N HIS A 21 -7.67 -14.28 4.14
CA HIS A 21 -7.98 -14.18 2.72
C HIS A 21 -8.13 -12.73 2.22
N GLN A 22 -8.26 -11.77 3.13
CA GLN A 22 -8.29 -10.33 2.83
C GLN A 22 -6.91 -9.67 3.01
N VAL A 23 -5.86 -10.43 3.36
CA VAL A 23 -4.52 -9.90 3.66
C VAL A 23 -3.45 -10.55 2.78
N ARG A 24 -2.77 -9.74 1.97
CA ARG A 24 -1.71 -10.16 1.05
C ARG A 24 -0.36 -9.59 1.49
N HIS A 25 0.67 -10.42 1.56
CA HIS A 25 2.03 -10.00 1.87
C HIS A 25 2.81 -9.70 0.60
N ALA A 26 3.44 -8.52 0.52
CA ALA A 26 4.09 -8.00 -0.68
C ALA A 26 5.64 -7.89 -0.57
N TYR A 27 6.23 -8.20 0.58
CA TYR A 27 7.68 -8.25 0.86
C TYR A 27 8.46 -6.93 0.82
N ASN A 28 8.00 -5.94 0.06
CA ASN A 28 8.61 -4.61 0.00
C ASN A 28 7.58 -3.53 -0.38
N LYS A 29 7.85 -2.30 0.03
CA LYS A 29 7.02 -1.12 -0.27
C LYS A 29 6.68 -0.93 -1.75
N SER A 30 7.62 -1.18 -2.67
CA SER A 30 7.38 -0.98 -4.11
C SER A 30 6.32 -1.94 -4.65
N ARG A 31 6.30 -3.19 -4.16
CA ARG A 31 5.26 -4.17 -4.50
C ARG A 31 3.93 -3.86 -3.84
N VAL A 32 3.93 -3.30 -2.63
CA VAL A 32 2.70 -2.82 -1.98
C VAL A 32 2.04 -1.76 -2.87
N LEU A 33 2.80 -0.72 -3.24
CA LEU A 33 2.30 0.38 -4.08
C LEU A 33 1.79 -0.13 -5.44
N TRP A 34 2.58 -0.95 -6.13
CA TRP A 34 2.17 -1.53 -7.41
C TRP A 34 0.85 -2.32 -7.28
N GLN A 35 0.69 -3.15 -6.24
CA GLN A 35 -0.56 -3.91 -6.05
C GLN A 35 -1.76 -3.01 -5.71
N VAL A 36 -1.55 -1.95 -4.90
CA VAL A 36 -2.61 -0.97 -4.59
C VAL A 36 -3.09 -0.25 -5.87
N GLU A 37 -2.18 0.03 -6.80
CA GLU A 37 -2.51 0.68 -8.08
C GLU A 37 -3.25 -0.24 -9.05
N GLN A 38 -2.97 -1.55 -9.03
CA GLN A 38 -3.62 -2.53 -9.90
C GLN A 38 -4.99 -3.01 -9.38
N GLU A 39 -5.18 -3.05 -8.05
CA GLU A 39 -6.39 -3.59 -7.42
C GLU A 39 -7.36 -2.47 -7.02
N GLN A 40 -8.57 -2.47 -7.62
CA GLN A 40 -9.62 -1.55 -7.19
C GLN A 40 -9.98 -1.81 -5.71
N LYS A 41 -9.95 -0.76 -4.88
CA LYS A 41 -10.28 -0.80 -3.43
C LYS A 41 -9.30 -1.64 -2.60
N ALA A 42 -8.01 -1.53 -2.91
CA ALA A 42 -6.94 -2.06 -2.05
C ALA A 42 -6.39 -0.99 -1.09
N VAL A 43 -5.92 -1.43 0.07
CA VAL A 43 -5.25 -0.61 1.09
C VAL A 43 -3.84 -1.17 1.29
N GLY A 44 -2.83 -0.32 1.16
CA GLY A 44 -1.44 -0.67 1.41
C GLY A 44 -1.01 -0.27 2.82
N ILE A 45 -0.27 -1.14 3.51
CA ILE A 45 0.42 -0.85 4.77
C ILE A 45 1.92 -1.01 4.53
N ILE A 46 2.66 0.06 4.80
CA ILE A 46 4.10 0.19 4.54
C ILE A 46 4.76 0.66 5.82
N ASP A 47 5.92 0.09 6.16
CA ASP A 47 6.72 0.55 7.29
C ASP A 47 7.69 1.65 6.79
N GLU A 48 7.47 2.89 7.21
CA GLU A 48 8.40 3.99 6.94
C GLU A 48 9.58 3.91 7.93
N ASP A 49 10.56 3.04 7.66
CA ASP A 49 11.83 3.08 8.39
C ASP A 49 12.54 4.41 8.10
N PRO A 50 12.88 5.22 9.13
CA PRO A 50 13.54 6.52 8.96
C PRO A 50 14.92 6.42 8.29
N PHE A 51 15.57 5.24 8.29
CA PHE A 51 16.84 5.00 7.60
C PHE A 51 16.66 4.49 6.17
N ALA A 52 15.45 4.07 5.79
CA ALA A 52 15.14 3.66 4.44
C ALA A 52 14.84 4.88 3.57
N GLY A 53 15.57 5.07 2.48
CA GLY A 53 15.36 6.17 1.55
C GLY A 53 13.88 6.29 1.14
N ARG A 54 13.35 7.52 1.23
CA ARG A 54 11.94 7.82 0.90
C ARG A 54 11.67 7.45 -0.56
N SER A 55 10.66 6.60 -0.81
CA SER A 55 10.35 6.18 -2.18
C SER A 55 9.87 7.37 -3.00
N ARG A 56 10.37 7.52 -4.24
CA ARG A 56 9.92 8.59 -5.15
C ARG A 56 8.42 8.46 -5.46
N HIS A 57 7.87 7.24 -5.42
CA HIS A 57 6.48 6.95 -5.75
C HIS A 57 5.50 7.53 -4.71
N LEU A 58 5.94 7.76 -3.46
CA LEU A 58 5.10 8.39 -2.43
C LEU A 58 4.76 9.85 -2.79
N LYS A 59 5.48 10.48 -3.72
CA LYS A 59 5.17 11.85 -4.21
C LYS A 59 3.85 11.92 -4.99
N GLU A 60 3.35 10.77 -5.46
CA GLU A 60 2.10 10.64 -6.22
C GLU A 60 0.89 10.52 -5.29
N TYR A 61 1.11 10.45 -3.98
CA TYR A 61 0.08 10.33 -2.97
C TYR A 61 0.01 11.62 -2.15
N ASP A 62 -1.21 12.05 -1.86
CA ASP A 62 -1.49 13.15 -0.94
C ASP A 62 -1.77 12.61 0.46
N GLU A 63 -1.15 13.23 1.46
CA GLU A 63 -1.50 12.97 2.86
C GLU A 63 -2.89 13.54 3.15
N LYS A 64 -3.80 12.68 3.64
CA LYS A 64 -5.16 13.05 4.01
C LYS A 64 -5.34 13.21 5.49
N ASP A 65 -4.65 12.40 6.28
CA ASP A 65 -4.75 12.41 7.73
C ASP A 65 -3.46 11.84 8.34
N ALA A 66 -3.21 12.16 9.60
CA ALA A 66 -2.10 11.63 10.36
C ALA A 66 -2.43 11.57 11.86
N ILE A 67 -2.10 10.43 12.49
CA ILE A 67 -2.18 10.25 13.93
C ILE A 67 -0.80 9.78 14.41
N ASP A 68 -0.11 10.63 15.18
CA ASP A 68 1.25 10.41 15.66
C ASP A 68 2.23 10.09 14.51
N LYS A 69 2.67 8.84 14.39
CA LYS A 69 3.59 8.38 13.33
C LYS A 69 2.90 7.69 12.15
N ILE A 70 1.58 7.53 12.20
CA ILE A 70 0.79 6.85 11.18
C ILE A 70 0.19 7.89 10.25
N LYS A 71 0.37 7.71 8.94
CA LYS A 71 -0.15 8.60 7.91
C LYS A 71 -1.12 7.86 7.00
N LEU A 72 -2.24 8.50 6.68
CA LEU A 72 -3.15 8.06 5.66
C LEU A 72 -2.85 8.80 4.36
N LEU A 73 -2.41 8.06 3.35
CA LEU A 73 -2.10 8.59 2.03
C LEU A 73 -3.16 8.14 1.03
N THR A 74 -3.64 9.05 0.20
CA THR A 74 -4.51 8.73 -0.94
C THR A 74 -3.83 9.09 -2.24
N CYS A 75 -3.89 8.21 -3.22
CA CYS A 75 -3.35 8.49 -4.55
C CYS A 75 -3.98 9.77 -5.10
N ARG A 76 -3.15 10.71 -5.55
CA ARG A 76 -3.62 11.92 -6.23
C ARG A 76 -4.23 11.45 -7.55
N LEU A 77 -5.55 11.63 -7.70
CA LEU A 77 -6.28 11.29 -8.94
C LEU A 77 -5.79 12.17 -10.09
N GLY A 78 -4.66 11.80 -10.67
CA GLY A 78 -4.04 12.39 -11.84
C GLY A 78 -3.20 11.30 -12.49
N ASN A 79 -3.77 10.65 -13.50
CA ASN A 79 -3.19 9.58 -14.33
C ASN A 79 -3.27 8.14 -13.77
N LEU A 80 -4.49 7.64 -13.61
CA LEU A 80 -4.74 6.21 -13.84
C LEU A 80 -4.53 5.92 -15.33
N HIS A 81 -3.28 5.82 -15.80
CA HIS A 81 -3.00 5.14 -17.06
C HIS A 81 -3.37 3.67 -16.86
N HIS A 82 -4.58 3.31 -17.30
CA HIS A 82 -5.00 1.94 -17.52
C HIS A 82 -4.11 1.30 -18.59
N ASN A 83 -2.88 0.92 -18.23
CA ASN A 83 -2.10 0.01 -19.04
C ASN A 83 -2.56 -1.41 -18.71
N SER A 84 -3.72 -1.78 -19.24
CA SER A 84 -4.04 -3.18 -19.49
C SER A 84 -3.02 -3.69 -20.52
N PRO A 85 -2.21 -4.72 -20.23
CA PRO A 85 -1.55 -5.42 -21.31
C PRO A 85 -2.62 -6.25 -22.02
N HIS A 86 -3.20 -5.67 -23.08
CA HIS A 86 -3.69 -6.47 -24.18
C HIS A 86 -2.52 -7.34 -24.64
N ARG A 87 -2.66 -8.65 -24.51
CA ARG A 87 -1.89 -9.57 -25.34
C ARG A 87 -2.87 -10.54 -26.02
N PRO A 88 -2.87 -10.58 -27.37
CA PRO A 88 -3.60 -11.58 -28.14
C PRO A 88 -2.99 -12.99 -27.96
#